data_AF-A0A373WGP4-F1
#
_entry.id   AF-A0A373WGP4-F1
#
_cell.length_a   1.000
_cell.length_b   1.000
_cell.length_c   1.000
_cell.angle_alpha   90.00
_cell.angle_beta   90.00
_cell.angle_gamma   90.00
#
_symmetry.space_group_name_H-M   'P 1'
#
loop_
_entity.id
_entity.type
_entity.pdbx_description
1 polymer ?
#
loop_
_entity_poly.entity_id
_entity_poly.type
_entity_poly.pdbx_seq_one_letter_code
_entity_poly.pdbx_strand_id
1 'polypeptide(L)'
;MGFFSPKNTPENAVKAQIDAKLAFINDKYTEIGRFVKLRMADKIEEPEVKNLIAQIDATLEELKNLNEQLLTIRGMKLCSGCGHEIPVNMAFCPNCGTKQPEMAQPVYQQPAQGGAVPMGAQPVIQNSQGYHNHPVSPAYTQPQANPVYGDPAQQNVQTAAPIPEPAVTQTAAPIPQPETAPQPAPMPQPAPVIAEAPVQEPANSSFVFCSQCGHKEPAGVKFCSECGMKL
;
A
#
# COMPACT_ATOMS: atom_id res chain seq x y z
N MET A 1 -8.80 -29.13 -36.45
CA MET A 1 -7.89 -28.92 -35.30
C MET A 1 -7.25 -27.55 -35.45
N GLY A 2 -7.65 -26.58 -34.62
CA GLY A 2 -7.15 -25.21 -34.69
C GLY A 2 -5.80 -25.08 -33.98
N PHE A 3 -4.84 -24.44 -34.65
CA PHE A 3 -3.57 -24.00 -34.09
C PHE A 3 -3.51 -22.47 -34.23
N PHE A 4 -4.15 -21.76 -33.30
CA PHE A 4 -3.95 -20.32 -33.14
C PHE A 4 -2.78 -20.15 -32.17
N SER A 5 -1.56 -20.02 -32.71
CA SER A 5 -0.40 -19.63 -31.90
C SER A 5 -0.51 -18.13 -31.59
N PRO A 6 -0.45 -17.72 -30.31
CA PRO A 6 -0.42 -16.31 -29.96
C PRO A 6 0.89 -15.70 -30.46
N LYS A 7 0.81 -14.83 -31.48
CA LYS A 7 1.98 -14.08 -31.95
C LYS A 7 2.27 -13.00 -30.91
N ASN A 8 3.37 -13.14 -30.18
CA ASN A 8 3.96 -12.04 -29.41
C ASN A 8 4.38 -10.96 -30.41
N THR A 9 3.57 -9.90 -30.51
CA THR A 9 3.90 -8.75 -31.35
C THR A 9 5.10 -8.01 -30.74
N PRO A 10 5.93 -7.33 -31.56
CA PRO A 10 7.00 -6.49 -31.03
C PRO A 10 6.47 -5.41 -30.07
N GLU A 11 5.23 -4.95 -30.29
CA GLU A 11 4.51 -4.07 -29.38
C GLU A 11 4.29 -4.70 -27.99
N ASN A 12 3.79 -5.94 -27.93
CA ASN A 12 3.59 -6.65 -26.66
C ASN A 12 4.92 -6.84 -25.91
N ALA A 13 6.02 -7.09 -26.63
CA ALA A 13 7.34 -7.21 -26.04
C ALA A 13 7.86 -5.89 -25.45
N VAL A 14 7.60 -4.76 -26.10
CA VAL A 14 7.95 -3.42 -25.57
C VAL A 14 7.06 -3.07 -24.39
N LYS A 15 5.75 -3.35 -24.45
CA LYS A 15 4.83 -3.13 -23.33
C LYS A 15 5.26 -3.93 -22.09
N ALA A 16 5.61 -5.20 -22.27
CA ALA A 16 6.12 -6.02 -21.17
C ALA A 16 7.41 -5.45 -20.56
N GLN A 17 8.30 -4.88 -21.37
CA GLN A 17 9.51 -4.21 -20.87
C GLN A 17 9.19 -2.93 -20.09
N ILE A 18 8.23 -2.12 -20.56
CA ILE A 18 7.76 -0.93 -19.84
C ILE A 18 7.19 -1.34 -18.49
N ASP A 19 6.27 -2.31 -18.47
CA ASP A 19 5.63 -2.82 -17.26
C ASP A 19 6.69 -3.35 -16.27
N ALA A 20 7.71 -4.07 -16.75
CA ALA A 20 8.81 -4.55 -15.93
C ALA A 20 9.68 -3.42 -15.34
N LYS A 21 9.93 -2.35 -16.11
CA LYS A 21 10.69 -1.18 -15.62
C LYS A 21 9.87 -0.36 -14.62
N LEU A 22 8.57 -0.22 -14.83
CA LEU A 22 7.68 0.44 -13.87
C LEU A 22 7.64 -0.34 -12.54
N ALA A 23 7.55 -1.67 -12.59
CA ALA A 23 7.64 -2.51 -11.39
C ALA A 23 8.97 -2.31 -10.67
N PHE A 24 10.10 -2.35 -11.41
CA PHE A 24 11.43 -2.13 -10.82
C PHE A 24 11.57 -0.76 -10.14
N ILE A 25 11.05 0.30 -10.76
CA ILE A 25 11.09 1.66 -10.18
C ILE A 25 10.27 1.71 -8.89
N ASN A 26 9.08 1.12 -8.89
CA ASN A 26 8.22 1.05 -7.71
C ASN A 26 8.84 0.25 -6.56
N ASP A 27 9.50 -0.87 -6.88
CA ASP A 27 10.26 -1.64 -5.90
C ASP A 27 11.37 -0.79 -5.28
N LYS A 28 12.09 -0.01 -6.08
CA LYS A 28 13.15 0.88 -5.59
C LYS A 28 12.62 2.01 -4.73
N TYR A 29 11.49 2.62 -5.07
CA TYR A 29 10.84 3.59 -4.17
C TYR A 29 10.46 2.96 -2.83
N THR A 30 9.95 1.72 -2.84
CA THR A 30 9.61 0.98 -1.62
C THR A 30 10.86 0.68 -0.77
N GLU A 31 11.94 0.23 -1.40
CA GLU A 31 13.23 -0.02 -0.73
C GLU A 31 13.81 1.26 -0.11
N ILE A 32 13.78 2.37 -0.84
CA ILE A 32 14.22 3.68 -0.34
C ILE A 32 13.39 4.07 0.88
N GLY A 33 12.05 4.03 0.79
CA GLY A 33 11.19 4.36 1.92
C GLY A 33 11.47 3.52 3.17
N ARG A 34 11.70 2.21 2.99
CA ARG A 34 12.12 1.31 4.09
C ARG A 34 13.47 1.70 4.67
N PHE A 35 14.47 1.96 3.82
CA PHE A 35 15.79 2.37 4.27
C PHE A 35 15.74 3.68 5.05
N VAL A 36 14.99 4.65 4.54
CA VAL A 36 14.78 5.95 5.17
C VAL A 36 14.12 5.79 6.54
N LYS A 37 13.02 5.03 6.64
CA LYS A 37 12.33 4.76 7.90
C LYS A 37 13.22 4.03 8.91
N LEU A 38 14.00 3.03 8.47
CA LEU A 38 14.75 2.17 9.37
C LEU A 38 16.12 2.72 9.77
N ARG A 39 16.73 3.60 8.96
CA ARG A 39 18.13 4.03 9.17
C ARG A 39 18.33 5.54 9.15
N MET A 40 17.36 6.31 8.67
CA MET A 40 17.50 7.75 8.50
C MET A 40 16.38 8.56 9.13
N ALA A 41 15.40 7.93 9.82
CA ALA A 41 14.25 8.62 10.38
C ALA A 41 14.64 9.84 11.24
N ASP A 42 15.66 9.69 12.08
CA ASP A 42 16.15 10.76 12.97
C ASP A 42 16.80 11.94 12.24
N LYS A 43 17.24 11.73 10.99
CA LYS A 43 17.95 12.73 10.18
C LYS A 43 17.04 13.52 9.25
N ILE A 44 15.76 13.17 9.20
CA ILE A 44 14.78 13.82 8.34
C ILE A 44 14.20 14.99 9.10
N GLU A 45 14.25 16.18 8.53
CA GLU A 45 13.60 17.38 9.10
C GLU A 45 12.31 17.76 8.36
N GLU A 46 12.08 17.18 7.19
CA GLU A 46 10.90 17.44 6.38
C GLU A 46 9.62 16.99 7.11
N PRO A 47 8.67 17.92 7.39
CA PRO A 47 7.54 17.65 8.26
C PRO A 47 6.56 16.63 7.66
N GLU A 48 6.39 16.64 6.35
CA GLU A 48 5.52 15.71 5.62
C GLU A 48 6.05 14.28 5.76
N VAL A 49 7.36 14.08 5.58
CA VAL A 49 7.99 12.77 5.73
C VAL A 49 7.96 12.31 7.19
N LYS A 50 8.17 13.19 8.16
CA LYS A 50 8.00 12.85 9.59
C LYS A 50 6.58 12.39 9.89
N ASN A 51 5.58 13.06 9.33
CA ASN A 51 4.17 12.69 9.52
C ASN A 51 3.88 11.31 8.92
N LEU A 52 4.38 11.02 7.72
CA LEU A 52 4.25 9.70 7.10
C LEU A 52 4.93 8.60 7.94
N ILE A 53 6.12 8.86 8.49
CA ILE A 53 6.81 7.91 9.38
C ILE A 53 5.99 7.66 10.65
N ALA A 54 5.46 8.72 11.27
CA ALA A 54 4.61 8.60 12.45
C ALA A 54 3.32 7.81 12.17
N GLN A 55 2.70 8.01 11.01
CA GLN A 55 1.55 7.21 10.57
C GLN A 55 1.92 5.73 10.42
N ILE A 56 3.06 5.41 9.79
CA ILE A 56 3.55 4.04 9.67
C ILE A 56 3.75 3.40 11.04
N ASP A 57 4.37 4.09 11.99
CA ASP A 57 4.60 3.56 13.34
C ASP A 57 3.29 3.33 14.10
N ALA A 58 2.32 4.24 13.96
CA ALA A 58 0.98 4.06 14.52
C ALA A 58 0.28 2.82 13.93
N THR A 59 0.31 2.64 12.61
CA THR A 59 -0.28 1.46 11.94
C THR A 59 0.44 0.16 12.34
N LEU A 60 1.77 0.19 12.55
CA LEU A 60 2.50 -1.00 13.01
C LEU A 60 2.08 -1.43 14.42
N GLU A 61 1.83 -0.48 15.32
CA GLU A 61 1.33 -0.80 16.66
C GLU A 61 -0.13 -1.29 16.61
N GLU A 62 -0.97 -0.71 15.74
CA GLU A 62 -2.33 -1.21 15.50
C GLU A 62 -2.30 -2.66 14.98
N LEU A 63 -1.42 -2.98 14.03
CA LEU A 63 -1.27 -4.33 13.50
C LEU A 63 -0.84 -5.33 14.58
N LYS A 64 0.07 -4.93 15.47
CA LYS A 64 0.47 -5.74 16.61
C LYS A 64 -0.70 -6.02 17.55
N ASN A 65 -1.50 -5.01 17.88
CA ASN A 65 -2.69 -5.15 18.72
C ASN A 65 -3.76 -6.03 18.05
N LEU A 66 -4.04 -5.83 16.76
CA LEU A 66 -4.98 -6.66 16.00
C LEU A 66 -4.53 -8.12 15.96
N ASN A 67 -3.22 -8.39 15.83
CA ASN A 67 -2.70 -9.74 15.85
C ASN A 67 -2.84 -10.40 17.25
N GLU A 68 -2.61 -9.66 18.33
CA GLU A 68 -2.84 -10.14 19.70
C GLU A 68 -4.32 -10.41 20.00
N GLN A 69 -5.21 -9.55 19.51
CA GLN A 69 -6.65 -9.78 19.57
C GLN A 69 -7.05 -11.04 18.79
N LEU A 70 -6.48 -11.25 17.60
CA LEU A 70 -6.73 -12.45 16.80
C LEU A 70 -6.30 -13.72 17.55
N LEU A 71 -5.14 -13.70 18.20
CA LEU A 71 -4.68 -14.81 19.05
C LEU A 71 -5.65 -15.07 20.21
N THR A 72 -6.08 -14.01 20.89
CA THR A 72 -7.02 -14.09 22.02
C THR A 72 -8.37 -14.71 21.58
N ILE A 73 -8.95 -14.22 20.48
CA ILE A 73 -10.22 -14.73 19.94
C ILE A 73 -10.10 -16.21 19.54
N ARG A 74 -8.95 -16.61 18.97
CA ARG A 74 -8.69 -18.00 18.59
C ARG A 74 -8.34 -18.90 19.77
N GLY A 75 -8.22 -18.36 20.99
CA GLY A 75 -7.73 -19.12 22.13
C GLY A 75 -6.30 -19.62 21.92
N MET A 76 -5.47 -18.86 21.22
CA MET A 76 -4.07 -19.13 20.97
C MET A 76 -3.17 -18.13 21.69
N LYS A 77 -1.92 -18.52 21.96
CA LYS A 77 -0.85 -17.69 22.51
C LYS A 77 0.45 -17.99 21.76
N LEU A 78 1.39 -17.05 21.76
CA LEU A 78 2.74 -17.31 21.28
C LEU A 78 3.54 -18.06 22.36
N CYS A 79 4.25 -19.09 21.95
CA CYS A 79 5.14 -19.85 22.79
C CYS A 79 6.25 -18.95 23.35
N SER A 80 6.44 -18.94 24.68
CA SER A 80 7.49 -18.15 25.34
C SER A 80 8.93 -18.55 24.98
N GLY A 81 9.13 -19.75 24.43
CA GLY A 81 10.46 -20.27 24.07
C GLY A 81 10.82 -20.09 22.59
N CYS A 82 9.88 -20.35 21.68
CA CYS A 82 10.16 -20.33 20.24
C CYS A 82 9.23 -19.41 19.42
N GLY A 83 8.26 -18.75 20.04
CA GLY A 83 7.34 -17.83 19.34
C GLY A 83 6.28 -18.49 18.47
N HIS A 84 6.19 -19.83 18.41
CA HIS A 84 5.11 -20.50 17.67
C HIS A 84 3.73 -20.26 18.31
N GLU A 85 2.71 -20.07 17.49
CA GLU A 85 1.31 -20.02 17.93
C GLU A 85 0.86 -21.39 18.44
N ILE A 86 0.34 -21.43 19.66
CA ILE A 86 -0.12 -22.65 20.35
C ILE A 86 -1.42 -22.36 21.13
N PRO A 87 -2.27 -23.36 21.41
CA PRO A 87 -3.45 -23.14 22.24
C PRO A 87 -3.10 -22.61 23.63
N VAL A 88 -3.92 -21.73 24.19
CA VAL A 88 -3.68 -21.09 25.50
C VAL A 88 -3.54 -22.10 26.65
N ASN A 89 -4.24 -23.23 26.54
CA ASN A 89 -4.28 -24.29 27.55
C ASN A 89 -3.11 -25.29 27.48
N MET A 90 -2.19 -25.12 26.53
CA MET A 90 -1.07 -26.04 26.39
C MET A 90 -0.03 -25.79 27.49
N ALA A 91 0.36 -26.85 28.20
CA ALA A 91 1.38 -26.84 29.26
C ALA A 91 2.82 -26.89 28.71
N PHE A 92 3.04 -27.46 27.52
CA PHE A 92 4.34 -27.55 26.87
C PHE A 92 4.20 -27.24 25.38
N CYS A 93 5.14 -26.49 24.80
CA CYS A 93 5.08 -26.20 23.38
C CYS A 93 5.31 -27.47 22.55
N PRO A 94 4.43 -27.87 21.61
CA PRO A 94 4.63 -29.03 20.75
C PRO A 94 5.80 -28.86 19.77
N ASN A 95 6.25 -27.62 19.52
CA ASN A 95 7.33 -27.33 18.59
C ASN A 95 8.72 -27.38 19.25
N CYS A 96 8.88 -26.80 20.45
CA CYS A 96 10.19 -26.69 21.11
C CYS A 96 10.27 -27.34 22.50
N GLY A 97 9.18 -27.91 23.02
CA GLY A 97 9.13 -28.53 24.35
C GLY A 97 9.16 -27.54 25.53
N THR A 98 9.31 -26.23 25.29
CA THR A 98 9.35 -25.23 26.37
C THR A 98 8.04 -25.24 27.17
N LYS A 99 8.15 -25.37 28.50
CA LYS A 99 7.00 -25.27 29.42
C LYS A 99 6.36 -23.90 29.30
N GLN A 100 5.05 -23.89 29.15
CA GLN A 100 4.28 -22.67 28.93
C GLN A 100 3.67 -22.19 30.24
N PRO A 101 3.54 -20.87 30.44
CA PRO A 101 2.79 -20.34 31.55
C PRO A 101 1.33 -20.78 31.42
N GLU A 102 0.77 -21.35 32.49
CA GLU A 102 -0.67 -21.52 32.62
C GLU A 102 -1.29 -20.13 32.71
N MET A 103 -2.03 -19.77 31.68
CA MET A 103 -2.90 -18.60 31.77
C MET A 103 -4.17 -19.10 32.45
N ALA A 104 -4.46 -18.57 33.64
CA ALA A 104 -5.70 -18.86 34.35
C ALA A 104 -6.88 -18.61 33.40
N GLN A 105 -7.65 -19.65 33.11
CA GLN A 105 -8.83 -19.51 32.29
C GLN A 105 -9.75 -18.47 32.95
N PRO A 106 -10.38 -17.55 32.20
CA PRO A 106 -11.61 -16.96 32.68
C PRO A 106 -12.57 -18.14 32.86
N VAL A 107 -12.85 -18.46 34.12
CA VAL A 107 -13.88 -19.42 34.48
C VAL A 107 -15.15 -18.92 33.84
N TYR A 108 -15.55 -19.49 32.71
CA TYR A 108 -16.93 -19.42 32.30
C TYR A 108 -17.68 -20.21 33.36
N GLN A 109 -18.25 -19.52 34.35
CA GLN A 109 -19.25 -20.10 35.22
C GLN A 109 -20.39 -20.56 34.32
N GLN A 110 -20.37 -21.84 33.98
CA GLN A 110 -21.55 -22.55 33.53
C GLN A 110 -22.55 -22.45 34.69
N PRO A 111 -23.73 -21.83 34.52
CA PRO A 111 -24.76 -21.91 35.54
C PRO A 111 -25.22 -23.37 35.57
N ALA A 112 -24.68 -24.13 36.50
CA ALA A 112 -25.28 -25.38 36.92
C ALA A 112 -26.58 -25.01 37.62
N GLN A 113 -27.73 -25.28 37.00
CA GLN A 113 -28.97 -25.91 37.54
C GLN A 113 -29.80 -26.32 36.30
N GLY A 114 -30.14 -27.59 36.07
CA GLY A 114 -30.90 -28.44 36.98
C GLY A 114 -32.40 -28.23 36.74
N GLY A 115 -32.95 -28.79 35.67
CA GLY A 115 -34.39 -28.73 35.38
C GLY A 115 -34.77 -29.59 34.17
N ALA A 116 -35.39 -30.74 34.43
CA ALA A 116 -35.94 -31.62 33.40
C ALA A 116 -37.08 -30.90 32.66
N VAL A 117 -37.02 -30.88 31.33
CA VAL A 117 -38.15 -30.53 30.45
C VAL A 117 -38.58 -31.77 29.67
N PRO A 118 -39.89 -32.04 29.54
CA PRO A 118 -40.40 -33.24 28.91
C PRO A 118 -40.29 -33.20 27.38
N MET A 119 -40.23 -34.41 26.85
CA MET A 119 -40.05 -34.81 25.45
C MET A 119 -41.13 -34.24 24.52
N GLY A 120 -40.72 -33.58 23.42
CA GLY A 120 -41.61 -33.34 22.28
C GLY A 120 -41.41 -32.04 21.51
N ALA A 121 -40.27 -31.87 20.82
CA ALA A 121 -40.17 -31.11 19.56
C ALA A 121 -38.75 -31.27 19.00
N GLN A 122 -38.63 -31.88 17.82
CA GLN A 122 -37.39 -31.86 17.05
C GLN A 122 -37.22 -30.50 16.37
N PRO A 123 -36.06 -29.83 16.49
CA PRO A 123 -35.58 -28.98 15.43
C PRO A 123 -34.64 -29.77 14.53
N VAL A 124 -34.86 -29.62 13.23
CA VAL A 124 -34.05 -30.13 12.12
C VAL A 124 -32.57 -29.79 12.34
N ILE A 125 -31.74 -30.83 12.33
CA ILE A 125 -30.29 -30.75 12.14
C ILE A 125 -30.03 -30.71 10.65
N GLN A 126 -29.53 -29.58 10.14
CA GLN A 126 -28.88 -29.53 8.84
C GLN A 126 -27.43 -29.06 9.03
N ASN A 127 -26.57 -30.06 9.19
CA ASN A 127 -25.12 -29.96 9.21
C ASN A 127 -24.62 -29.81 7.76
N SER A 128 -23.75 -28.84 7.49
CA SER A 128 -22.52 -29.00 6.68
C SER A 128 -21.97 -27.65 6.25
N GLN A 129 -20.99 -27.11 6.99
CA GLN A 129 -19.96 -26.27 6.38
C GLN A 129 -18.60 -26.58 7.02
N GLY A 130 -17.76 -27.22 6.21
CA GLY A 130 -16.39 -27.58 6.54
C GLY A 130 -15.48 -26.36 6.59
N TYR A 131 -14.70 -26.29 7.67
CA TYR A 131 -13.56 -25.42 7.82
C TYR A 131 -12.49 -25.77 6.77
N HIS A 132 -12.38 -24.95 5.73
CA HIS A 132 -11.22 -24.96 4.85
C HIS A 132 -10.30 -23.80 5.25
N ASN A 133 -9.11 -24.17 5.70
CA ASN A 133 -8.00 -23.28 6.00
C ASN A 133 -7.58 -22.55 4.71
N HIS A 134 -7.75 -21.23 4.65
CA HIS A 134 -7.14 -20.40 3.61
C HIS A 134 -6.02 -19.54 4.24
N PRO A 135 -4.81 -19.52 3.68
CA PRO A 135 -3.70 -18.70 4.17
C PRO A 135 -3.95 -17.22 3.86
N VAL A 136 -4.01 -16.40 4.89
CA VAL A 136 -3.95 -14.94 4.76
C VAL A 136 -2.53 -14.54 4.37
N SER A 137 -2.34 -14.18 3.10
CA SER A 137 -1.20 -13.37 2.66
C SER A 137 -1.60 -11.89 2.76
N PRO A 138 -0.82 -11.00 3.36
CA PRO A 138 -1.09 -9.57 3.28
C PRO A 138 -0.77 -9.08 1.87
N ALA A 139 -1.82 -8.88 1.07
CA ALA A 139 -1.74 -8.09 -0.15
C ALA A 139 -1.59 -6.63 0.26
N TYR A 140 -0.36 -6.15 0.32
CA TYR A 140 -0.07 -4.72 0.40
C TYR A 140 -0.66 -4.06 -0.85
N THR A 141 -1.76 -3.33 -0.70
CA THR A 141 -2.30 -2.50 -1.78
C THR A 141 -1.39 -1.28 -1.89
N GLN A 142 -0.69 -1.19 -3.00
CA GLN A 142 0.24 -0.11 -3.33
C GLN A 142 -0.56 1.20 -3.56
N PRO A 143 -0.22 2.33 -2.93
CA PRO A 143 -0.89 3.60 -3.22
C PRO A 143 -0.55 4.03 -4.65
N GLN A 144 -1.61 4.31 -5.44
CA GLN A 144 -1.50 4.84 -6.79
C GLN A 144 -0.84 6.22 -6.76
N ALA A 145 0.27 6.38 -7.47
CA ALA A 145 0.90 7.67 -7.69
C ALA A 145 0.01 8.52 -8.61
N ASN A 146 -0.54 9.62 -8.08
CA ASN A 146 -1.11 10.69 -8.89
C ASN A 146 0.04 11.55 -9.47
N PRO A 147 0.05 11.86 -10.78
CA PRO A 147 0.92 12.89 -11.31
C PRO A 147 0.28 14.26 -11.08
N VAL A 148 0.73 14.99 -10.04
CA VAL A 148 0.46 16.43 -9.91
C VAL A 148 1.64 17.15 -10.54
N TYR A 149 1.49 17.55 -11.81
CA TYR A 149 2.31 18.60 -12.40
C TYR A 149 1.69 19.94 -11.99
N GLY A 150 2.31 20.63 -11.03
CA GLY A 150 1.99 22.00 -10.65
C GLY A 150 2.85 22.97 -11.44
N ASP A 151 2.21 23.80 -12.26
CA ASP A 151 2.75 24.97 -12.94
C ASP A 151 2.83 26.16 -11.95
N PRO A 152 3.97 26.87 -11.83
CA PRO A 152 3.98 28.16 -11.16
C PRO A 152 3.88 29.32 -12.16
N ALA A 153 2.68 29.86 -12.29
CA ALA A 153 2.44 31.20 -12.80
C ALA A 153 2.94 32.26 -11.79
N GLN A 154 3.95 33.01 -12.23
CA GLN A 154 4.15 34.47 -12.18
C GLN A 154 3.64 35.30 -10.96
N GLN A 155 4.55 36.20 -10.56
CA GLN A 155 4.36 37.53 -9.94
C GLN A 155 4.04 37.62 -8.44
N ASN A 156 5.02 38.14 -7.67
CA ASN A 156 5.03 39.53 -7.22
C ASN A 156 6.30 39.81 -6.36
N VAL A 157 7.24 40.61 -6.87
CA VAL A 157 8.39 41.11 -6.10
C VAL A 157 8.06 42.55 -5.67
N GLN A 158 7.88 42.75 -4.37
CA GLN A 158 7.73 44.08 -3.79
C GLN A 158 9.10 44.73 -3.54
N THR A 159 9.16 45.99 -3.95
CA THR A 159 10.19 47.01 -3.83
C THR A 159 10.76 47.16 -2.41
N ALA A 160 12.10 47.14 -2.29
CA ALA A 160 12.82 47.78 -1.19
C ALA A 160 14.00 48.58 -1.73
N ALA A 161 14.16 49.79 -1.19
CA ALA A 161 14.99 50.90 -1.65
C ALA A 161 16.51 50.69 -1.52
N PRO A 162 17.34 51.42 -2.30
CA PRO A 162 18.79 51.31 -2.28
C PRO A 162 19.41 52.09 -1.11
N ILE A 163 20.43 51.50 -0.48
CA ILE A 163 21.34 52.17 0.46
C ILE A 163 22.73 52.24 -0.17
N PRO A 164 23.39 53.43 -0.19
CA PRO A 164 24.61 53.67 -0.96
C PRO A 164 25.89 53.12 -0.32
N GLU A 165 26.80 52.67 -1.17
CA GLU A 165 28.20 52.31 -0.88
C GLU A 165 29.03 53.51 -0.38
N PRO A 166 30.04 53.27 0.47
CA PRO A 166 31.24 54.09 0.48
C PRO A 166 32.43 53.36 -0.16
N ALA A 167 33.06 54.07 -1.10
CA ALA A 167 34.26 53.69 -1.81
C ALA A 167 35.49 53.52 -0.90
N VAL A 168 36.28 52.48 -1.15
CA VAL A 168 37.71 52.45 -0.80
C VAL A 168 38.50 51.77 -1.93
N THR A 169 39.39 52.56 -2.50
CA THR A 169 40.39 52.27 -3.53
C THR A 169 41.51 51.37 -2.98
N GLN A 170 41.83 50.24 -3.63
CA GLN A 170 43.19 49.66 -3.60
C GLN A 170 43.54 48.96 -4.92
N THR A 171 44.80 49.13 -5.30
CA THR A 171 45.44 48.80 -6.57
C THR A 171 46.02 47.38 -6.57
N ALA A 172 45.71 46.64 -7.64
CA ALA A 172 46.44 45.59 -8.37
C ALA A 172 47.21 44.45 -7.65
N ALA A 173 46.81 43.21 -7.96
CA ALA A 173 47.68 42.19 -8.57
C ALA A 173 46.82 41.21 -9.40
N PRO A 174 47.16 40.87 -10.67
CA PRO A 174 46.38 39.95 -11.49
C PRO A 174 46.67 38.49 -11.10
N ILE A 175 45.64 37.77 -10.67
CA ILE A 175 45.66 36.32 -10.49
C ILE A 175 45.15 35.70 -11.81
N PRO A 176 45.85 34.73 -12.43
CA PRO A 176 45.36 34.06 -13.62
C PRO A 176 44.05 33.30 -13.33
N GLN A 177 43.01 33.61 -14.11
CA GLN A 177 41.71 32.95 -14.06
C GLN A 177 41.83 31.49 -14.54
N PRO A 178 41.22 30.51 -13.86
CA PRO A 178 41.00 29.18 -14.43
C PRO A 178 40.01 29.28 -15.59
N GLU A 179 40.36 28.66 -16.73
CA GLU A 179 39.58 28.65 -17.95
C GLU A 179 38.16 28.12 -17.71
N THR A 180 37.19 28.90 -18.18
CA THR A 180 35.77 28.58 -18.21
C THR A 180 35.55 27.32 -19.04
N ALA A 181 35.04 26.25 -18.41
CA ALA A 181 34.53 25.09 -19.13
C ALA A 181 33.44 25.51 -20.13
N PRO A 182 33.41 24.94 -21.35
CA PRO A 182 32.41 25.28 -22.35
C PRO A 182 31.00 24.96 -21.82
N GLN A 183 30.11 25.96 -21.89
CA GLN A 183 28.70 25.83 -21.55
C GLN A 183 28.04 24.74 -22.44
N PRO A 184 27.17 23.87 -21.89
CA PRO A 184 26.39 22.94 -22.69
C PRO A 184 25.52 23.70 -23.71
N ALA A 185 25.53 23.24 -24.96
CA ALA A 185 24.72 23.81 -26.03
C ALA A 185 23.21 23.80 -25.66
N PRO A 186 22.44 24.83 -26.04
CA PRO A 186 20.99 24.82 -25.84
C PRO A 186 20.35 23.66 -26.60
N MET A 187 19.52 22.87 -25.92
CA MET A 187 18.73 21.82 -26.55
C MET A 187 17.75 22.41 -27.58
N PRO A 188 17.42 21.68 -28.66
CA PRO A 188 16.43 22.13 -29.63
C PRO A 188 15.04 22.25 -28.98
N GLN A 189 14.40 23.41 -29.18
CA GLN A 189 13.03 23.66 -28.77
C GLN A 189 12.05 22.74 -29.52
N PRO A 190 11.03 22.16 -28.87
CA PRO A 190 9.96 21.44 -29.57
C PRO A 190 9.16 22.38 -30.46
N ALA A 191 8.87 21.95 -31.69
CA ALA A 191 8.04 22.66 -32.64
C ALA A 191 6.60 22.88 -32.11
N PRO A 192 5.91 23.96 -32.52
CA PRO A 192 4.55 24.24 -32.08
C PRO A 192 3.58 23.21 -32.68
N VAL A 193 2.93 22.43 -31.81
CA VAL A 193 1.80 21.60 -32.19
C VAL A 193 0.55 22.47 -32.36
N ILE A 194 -0.12 22.20 -33.47
CA ILE A 194 -1.22 22.94 -34.07
C ILE A 194 -2.48 22.72 -33.22
N ALA A 195 -3.32 23.75 -33.16
CA ALA A 195 -4.55 23.83 -32.37
C ALA A 195 -5.59 22.72 -32.68
N GLU A 196 -6.32 22.45 -31.61
CA GLU A 196 -7.43 21.54 -31.31
C GLU A 196 -8.47 21.23 -32.42
N ALA A 197 -8.95 19.99 -32.42
CA ALA A 197 -10.29 19.61 -32.86
C ALA A 197 -11.03 18.95 -31.69
N PRO A 198 -12.31 19.28 -31.43
CA PRO A 198 -13.02 18.90 -30.23
C PRO A 198 -13.36 17.41 -30.20
N VAL A 199 -13.08 16.79 -29.05
CA VAL A 199 -13.46 15.42 -28.70
C VAL A 199 -14.98 15.37 -28.51
N GLN A 200 -15.65 14.50 -29.29
CA GLN A 200 -17.03 14.11 -29.00
C GLN A 200 -17.01 13.08 -27.87
N GLU A 201 -17.61 13.40 -26.73
CA GLU A 201 -17.97 12.46 -25.67
C GLU A 201 -19.08 11.50 -26.16
N PRO A 202 -18.92 10.17 -26.09
CA PRO A 202 -20.07 9.29 -26.04
C PRO A 202 -20.53 9.14 -24.59
N ALA A 203 -21.80 9.50 -24.40
CA ALA A 203 -22.53 9.53 -23.16
C ALA A 203 -22.66 8.16 -22.45
N ASN A 204 -22.59 8.23 -21.11
CA ASN A 204 -23.34 7.40 -20.16
C ASN A 204 -23.15 5.87 -20.25
N SER A 205 -21.96 5.40 -19.87
CA SER A 205 -21.82 4.04 -19.32
C SER A 205 -22.08 4.09 -17.81
N SER A 206 -23.32 3.86 -17.40
CA SER A 206 -23.61 3.58 -16.00
C SER A 206 -22.89 2.29 -15.58
N PHE A 207 -22.52 2.17 -14.30
CA PHE A 207 -21.86 0.98 -13.74
C PHE A 207 -22.74 0.43 -12.61
N VAL A 208 -22.69 -0.89 -12.43
CA VAL A 208 -23.38 -1.61 -11.35
C VAL A 208 -22.35 -2.33 -10.49
N PHE A 209 -22.60 -2.42 -9.18
CA PHE A 209 -21.70 -3.11 -8.25
C PHE A 209 -22.31 -4.45 -7.86
N CYS A 210 -21.48 -5.50 -7.88
CA CYS A 210 -21.92 -6.82 -7.42
C CYS A 210 -22.24 -6.81 -5.93
N SER A 211 -23.44 -7.24 -5.56
CA SER A 211 -23.90 -7.31 -4.17
C SER A 211 -23.21 -8.39 -3.32
N GLN A 212 -22.47 -9.33 -3.94
CA GLN A 212 -21.78 -10.40 -3.22
C GLN A 212 -20.28 -10.15 -3.04
N CYS A 213 -19.58 -9.69 -4.08
CA CYS A 213 -18.13 -9.48 -4.02
C CYS A 213 -17.70 -8.02 -4.12
N GLY A 214 -18.64 -7.09 -4.37
CA GLY A 214 -18.34 -5.66 -4.51
C GLY A 214 -17.66 -5.27 -5.81
N HIS A 215 -17.44 -6.21 -6.75
CA HIS A 215 -16.78 -5.90 -8.02
C HIS A 215 -17.61 -4.95 -8.88
N LYS A 216 -16.94 -4.00 -9.53
CA LYS A 216 -17.54 -2.98 -10.38
C LYS A 216 -17.71 -3.53 -11.79
N GLU A 217 -18.93 -3.54 -12.27
CA GLU A 217 -19.32 -4.14 -13.53
C GLU A 217 -19.96 -3.09 -14.44
N PRO A 218 -19.74 -3.13 -15.76
CA PRO A 218 -20.40 -2.22 -16.69
C PRO A 218 -21.92 -2.47 -16.74
N ALA A 219 -22.74 -1.42 -16.86
CA ALA A 219 -24.20 -1.61 -16.96
C ALA A 219 -24.57 -2.48 -18.16
N GLY A 220 -25.45 -3.46 -17.92
CA GLY A 220 -25.94 -4.40 -18.94
C GLY A 220 -25.42 -5.83 -18.79
N VAL A 221 -24.39 -6.07 -17.97
CA VAL A 221 -23.97 -7.45 -17.66
C VAL A 221 -24.94 -8.10 -16.67
N LYS A 222 -25.33 -9.34 -16.97
CA LYS A 222 -26.30 -10.10 -16.16
C LYS A 222 -25.66 -10.87 -15.01
N PHE A 223 -24.35 -11.11 -15.07
CA PHE A 223 -23.59 -11.87 -14.09
C PHE A 223 -22.27 -11.15 -13.83
N CYS A 224 -21.83 -11.19 -12.58
CA CYS A 224 -20.52 -10.70 -12.18
C CYS A 224 -19.42 -11.57 -12.78
N SER A 225 -18.45 -10.94 -13.42
CA SER A 225 -17.29 -11.58 -14.03
C SER A 225 -16.37 -12.25 -13.00
N GLU A 226 -16.36 -11.77 -11.76
CA GLU A 226 -15.51 -12.29 -10.70
C GLU A 226 -16.15 -13.43 -9.88
N CYS A 227 -17.43 -13.31 -9.52
CA CYS A 227 -18.07 -14.28 -8.62
C CYS A 227 -19.22 -15.08 -9.26
N GLY A 228 -19.59 -14.78 -10.51
CA GLY A 228 -20.66 -15.47 -11.24
C GLY A 228 -22.08 -15.20 -10.72
N MET A 229 -22.24 -14.39 -9.68
CA MET A 229 -23.54 -14.00 -9.13
C MET A 229 -24.27 -13.07 -10.11
N LYS A 230 -25.59 -13.21 -10.20
CA LYS A 230 -26.44 -12.33 -11.01
C LYS A 230 -26.42 -10.89 -10.48
N LEU A 231 -26.28 -9.90 -11.38
CA LEU A 231 -26.28 -8.46 -11.10
C LEU A 231 -27.67 -7.83 -11.25
#